data_AF-A0A135L2X1-F1
#
_entry.id   AF-A0A135L2X1-F1
#
_cell.length_a   1.000
_cell.length_b   1.000
_cell.length_c   1.000
_cell.angle_alpha   90.00
_cell.angle_beta   90.00
_cell.angle_gamma   90.00
#
_symmetry.space_group_name_H-M   'P 1'
#
loop_
_entity.id
_entity.type
_entity.pdbx_description
1 polymer ?
#
loop_
_entity_poly.entity_id
_entity_poly.type
_entity_poly.pdbx_seq_one_letter_code
_entity_poly.pdbx_strand_id
1 'polypeptide(L)'
;MAIAPCPIYGNHKMLSRGDCSVVDADTGQEIDSLVGWYQCDCGERFICGGWPHFGGAITDYCTEGAIKGYGNISSLYLFEVDSNLIYYTDSSTLPGYQFCTSDGNCRAAG
;
A
#
# COMPACT_ATOMS: atom_id res chain seq x y z
N MET A 1 5.91 -0.46 14.07
CA MET A 1 6.41 0.93 13.88
C MET A 1 5.22 1.86 13.92
N ALA A 2 5.34 3.01 14.60
CA ALA A 2 4.26 3.99 14.60
C ALA A 2 4.32 4.76 13.28
N ILE A 3 3.36 4.49 12.39
CA ILE A 3 3.13 5.35 11.24
C ILE A 3 2.63 6.70 11.78
N ALA A 4 3.19 7.79 11.27
CA ALA A 4 2.74 9.12 11.68
C ALA A 4 1.25 9.26 11.38
N PRO A 5 0.44 9.79 12.32
CA PRO A 5 -0.99 9.97 12.09
C PRO A 5 -1.21 10.86 10.86
N CYS A 6 -2.25 10.56 10.08
CA CYS A 6 -2.57 11.32 8.89
C CYS A 6 -2.90 12.77 9.28
N PRO A 7 -2.19 13.78 8.75
CA PRO A 7 -2.44 15.17 9.12
C PRO A 7 -3.81 15.69 8.65
N ILE A 8 -4.46 14.99 7.72
CA ILE A 8 -5.75 15.38 7.14
C ILE A 8 -6.93 14.71 7.87
N TYR A 9 -6.81 13.44 8.25
CA TYR A 9 -7.94 12.62 8.72
C TYR A 9 -7.70 11.93 10.08
N GLY A 10 -6.51 12.07 10.68
CA GLY A 10 -6.08 11.28 11.83
C GLY A 10 -5.61 9.88 11.43
N ASN A 11 -6.47 9.11 10.76
CA ASN A 11 -6.13 7.84 10.13
C ASN A 11 -6.01 8.00 8.61
N HIS A 12 -5.03 7.37 7.98
CA HIS A 12 -4.82 7.43 6.55
C HIS A 12 -5.97 6.75 5.81
N LYS A 13 -6.75 7.53 5.06
CA LYS A 13 -7.75 7.02 4.12
C LYS A 13 -7.06 6.55 2.85
N MET A 14 -6.77 5.27 2.76
CA MET A 14 -6.07 4.63 1.67
C MET A 14 -7.04 4.27 0.55
N LEU A 15 -7.16 5.15 -0.44
CA LEU A 15 -7.96 4.92 -1.64
C LEU A 15 -7.24 3.91 -2.53
N SER A 16 -7.95 2.85 -2.94
CA SER A 16 -7.44 1.91 -3.94
C SER A 16 -7.18 2.62 -5.25
N ARG A 17 -5.99 2.38 -5.81
CA ARG A 17 -5.58 2.91 -7.11
C ARG A 17 -5.39 1.79 -8.16
N GLY A 18 -5.69 0.55 -7.80
CA GLY A 18 -5.65 -0.62 -8.67
C GLY A 18 -4.39 -1.45 -8.46
N ASP A 19 -3.96 -2.11 -9.54
CA ASP A 19 -2.79 -2.97 -9.58
C ASP A 19 -1.50 -2.15 -9.83
N CYS A 20 -0.37 -2.69 -9.39
CA CYS A 20 0.97 -2.20 -9.67
C CYS A 20 1.94 -3.37 -9.88
N SER A 21 3.09 -3.08 -10.49
CA SER A 21 4.28 -3.94 -10.42
C SER A 21 5.23 -3.40 -9.38
N VAL A 22 5.93 -4.31 -8.71
CA VAL A 22 6.93 -3.95 -7.72
C VAL A 22 8.24 -4.66 -8.03
N VAL A 23 9.33 -3.92 -7.91
CA VAL A 23 10.69 -4.45 -7.97
C VAL A 23 11.45 -4.06 -6.72
N ASP A 24 12.40 -4.90 -6.31
CA ASP A 24 13.36 -4.59 -5.28
C ASP A 24 14.32 -3.50 -5.78
N ALA A 25 14.49 -2.44 -4.98
CA ALA A 25 15.25 -1.27 -5.36
C ALA A 25 16.76 -1.54 -5.47
N ASP A 26 17.29 -2.54 -4.77
CA ASP A 26 18.72 -2.85 -4.77
C ASP A 26 19.11 -3.81 -5.90
N THR A 27 18.23 -4.77 -6.22
CA THR A 27 18.49 -5.87 -7.15
C THR A 27 17.75 -5.75 -8.49
N GLY A 28 16.68 -4.96 -8.55
CA GLY A 28 15.78 -4.86 -9.69
C GLY A 28 14.94 -6.12 -9.95
N GLN A 29 14.92 -7.08 -9.01
CA GLN A 29 14.10 -8.29 -9.12
C GLN A 29 12.64 -8.00 -8.82
N GLU A 30 11.73 -8.64 -9.53
CA GLU A 30 10.29 -8.51 -9.31
C GLU A 30 9.87 -9.08 -7.94
N ILE A 31 8.93 -8.40 -7.29
CA ILE A 31 8.32 -8.80 -6.04
C ILE A 31 6.84 -9.12 -6.28
N ASP A 32 6.58 -10.33 -6.77
CA ASP A 32 5.25 -10.78 -7.20
C ASP A 32 4.21 -10.81 -6.07
N SER A 33 4.63 -10.78 -4.81
CA SER A 33 3.73 -10.79 -3.65
C SER A 33 3.10 -9.43 -3.36
N LEU A 34 3.50 -8.36 -4.04
CA LEU A 34 2.97 -7.02 -3.89
C LEU A 34 2.27 -6.59 -5.18
N VAL A 35 0.94 -6.46 -5.14
CA VAL A 35 0.13 -6.22 -6.35
C VAL A 35 -0.83 -5.04 -6.21
N GLY A 36 -1.45 -4.85 -5.04
CA GLY A 36 -2.40 -3.78 -4.81
C GLY A 36 -1.70 -2.53 -4.29
N TRP A 37 -2.07 -1.36 -4.81
CA TRP A 37 -1.56 -0.09 -4.28
C TRP A 37 -2.66 0.90 -3.94
N TYR A 38 -2.36 1.70 -2.92
CA TYR A 38 -3.26 2.64 -2.32
C TYR A 38 -2.54 3.95 -2.04
N GLN A 39 -3.32 5.02 -1.99
CA GLN A 39 -2.80 6.36 -1.71
C GLN A 39 -3.79 7.13 -0.85
N CYS A 40 -3.25 7.81 0.17
CA CYS A 40 -3.98 8.81 0.94
C CYS A 40 -3.77 10.20 0.35
N ASP A 41 -4.75 11.09 0.52
CA ASP A 41 -4.67 12.49 0.07
C ASP A 41 -3.51 13.27 0.71
N CYS A 42 -2.97 12.80 1.84
CA CYS A 42 -1.77 13.38 2.44
C CYS A 42 -0.45 13.01 1.72
N GLY A 43 -0.51 12.12 0.74
CA GLY A 43 0.63 11.65 -0.04
C GLY A 43 1.16 10.27 0.37
N GLU A 44 0.79 9.77 1.57
CA GLU A 44 1.19 8.45 2.05
C GLU A 44 0.72 7.35 1.09
N ARG A 45 1.64 6.48 0.68
CA ARG A 45 1.35 5.31 -0.16
C ARG A 45 1.44 4.03 0.64
N PHE A 46 0.68 3.05 0.20
CA PHE A 46 0.65 1.72 0.77
C PHE A 46 0.56 0.71 -0.36
N ILE A 47 1.40 -0.31 -0.32
CA ILE A 47 1.43 -1.39 -1.31
C ILE A 47 1.27 -2.70 -0.56
N CYS A 48 0.43 -3.61 -1.05
CA CYS A 48 0.24 -4.92 -0.44
C CYS A 48 -0.11 -6.03 -1.44
N GLY A 49 -0.05 -7.27 -0.99
CA GLY A 49 -0.41 -8.44 -1.80
C GLY A 49 -1.91 -8.69 -1.89
N GLY A 50 -2.69 -8.17 -0.94
CA GLY A 50 -4.13 -8.41 -0.90
C GLY A 50 -5.01 -7.20 -1.20
N TRP A 51 -6.31 -7.39 -0.93
CA TRP A 51 -7.39 -6.43 -1.24
C TRP A 51 -8.19 -6.04 0.02
N PRO A 52 -7.57 -5.37 1.01
CA PRO A 52 -8.20 -5.02 2.27
C PRO A 52 -9.44 -4.12 2.12
N HIS A 53 -9.53 -3.32 1.06
CA HIS A 53 -10.74 -2.54 0.77
C HIS A 53 -11.98 -3.41 0.47
N PHE A 54 -11.79 -4.69 0.09
CA PHE A 54 -12.86 -5.70 -0.01
C PHE A 54 -12.94 -6.64 1.20
N GLY A 55 -12.15 -6.38 2.26
CA GLY A 55 -12.12 -7.18 3.48
C GLY A 55 -11.22 -8.42 3.38
N GLY A 56 -10.42 -8.53 2.32
CA GLY A 56 -9.36 -9.53 2.21
C GLY A 56 -8.17 -9.20 3.13
N ALA A 57 -7.33 -10.19 3.41
CA ALA A 57 -6.08 -9.97 4.15
C ALA A 57 -5.15 -9.00 3.40
N ILE A 58 -4.31 -8.27 4.12
CA ILE A 58 -3.27 -7.39 3.56
C ILE A 58 -2.13 -8.24 2.97
N THR A 59 -1.76 -9.33 3.63
CA THR A 59 -0.60 -10.20 3.34
C THR A 59 0.74 -9.46 3.42
N ASP A 60 1.61 -9.60 2.43
CA ASP A 60 2.84 -8.83 2.35
C ASP A 60 2.50 -7.36 2.09
N TYR A 61 3.15 -6.43 2.76
CA TYR A 61 2.91 -5.01 2.57
C TYR A 61 4.11 -4.14 2.90
N CYS A 62 4.11 -2.94 2.34
CA CYS A 62 5.03 -1.87 2.71
C CYS A 62 4.32 -0.50 2.70
N THR A 63 4.96 0.45 3.37
CA THR A 63 4.48 1.84 3.54
C THR A 63 5.43 2.82 2.85
N GLU A 64 5.11 4.11 2.87
CA GLU A 64 5.88 5.16 2.19
C GLU A 64 7.40 5.08 2.43
N GLY A 65 7.84 4.72 3.64
CA GLY A 65 9.27 4.62 3.96
C GLY A 65 10.05 3.52 3.22
N ALA A 66 9.36 2.52 2.68
CA ALA A 66 9.97 1.47 1.87
C ALA A 66 10.14 1.87 0.40
N ILE A 67 9.33 2.82 -0.09
CA ILE A 67 9.30 3.19 -1.51
C ILE A 67 10.48 4.12 -1.82
N LYS A 68 11.37 3.69 -2.73
CA LYS A 68 12.56 4.44 -3.15
C LYS A 68 12.35 5.18 -4.47
N GLY A 69 11.49 4.64 -5.32
CA GLY A 69 11.17 5.17 -6.64
C GLY A 69 9.79 4.74 -7.09
N TYR A 70 9.23 5.48 -8.04
CA TYR A 70 8.02 5.08 -8.74
C TYR A 70 7.99 5.64 -10.15
N GLY A 71 7.38 4.91 -11.06
CA GLY A 71 7.28 5.25 -12.47
C GLY A 71 6.04 4.65 -13.10
N ASN A 72 5.97 4.73 -14.42
CA ASN A 72 4.93 4.09 -15.21
C ASN A 72 5.56 3.34 -16.38
N ILE A 73 5.14 2.10 -16.60
CA ILE A 73 5.49 1.30 -17.78
C ILE A 73 4.18 0.89 -18.44
N SER A 74 3.95 1.36 -19.67
CA SER A 74 2.83 0.91 -20.51
C SER A 74 1.48 0.83 -19.79
N SER A 75 1.10 1.90 -19.07
CA SER A 75 -0.13 2.07 -18.26
C SER A 75 -0.18 1.39 -16.87
N LEU A 76 0.88 0.70 -16.46
CA LEU A 76 1.02 0.14 -15.12
C LEU A 76 1.94 1.02 -14.26
N TYR A 77 1.57 1.22 -12.99
CA TYR A 77 2.48 1.83 -12.01
C TYR A 77 3.55 0.83 -11.62
N LEU A 78 4.81 1.26 -11.71
CA LEU A 78 5.97 0.52 -11.21
C LEU A 78 6.46 1.18 -9.92
N PHE A 79 6.65 0.41 -8.87
CA PHE A 79 7.27 0.85 -7.63
C PHE A 79 8.61 0.14 -7.41
N GLU A 80 9.61 0.90 -6.99
CA GLU A 80 10.89 0.39 -6.51
C GLU A 80 10.86 0.46 -4.98
N VAL A 81 10.98 -0.69 -4.31
CA VAL A 81 10.86 -0.80 -2.85
C VAL A 81 12.08 -1.46 -2.23
N ASP A 82 12.43 -1.06 -1.02
CA ASP A 82 13.41 -1.76 -0.19
C ASP A 82 12.76 -2.99 0.44
N SER A 83 13.14 -4.18 -0.02
CA SER A 83 12.55 -5.45 0.41
C SER A 83 12.74 -5.74 1.89
N ASN A 84 13.74 -5.13 2.55
CA ASN A 84 13.95 -5.29 4.00
C ASN A 84 12.86 -4.58 4.83
N LEU A 85 12.04 -3.74 4.20
CA LEU A 85 10.93 -3.01 4.80
C LEU A 85 9.57 -3.55 4.34
N ILE A 86 9.54 -4.80 3.84
CA ILE A 86 8.32 -5.56 3.60
C ILE A 86 7.96 -6.31 4.89
N TYR A 87 6.68 -6.21 5.26
CA TYR A 87 6.11 -6.84 6.43
C TYR A 87 4.96 -7.76 6.02
N TYR A 88 4.57 -8.68 6.90
CA TYR A 88 3.45 -9.59 6.67
C TYR A 88 2.37 -9.44 7.73
N THR A 89 1.10 -9.52 7.31
CA THR A 89 -0.04 -9.75 8.21
C THR A 89 -1.18 -10.47 7.51
N ASP A 90 -1.89 -11.33 8.23
CA ASP A 90 -3.13 -11.99 7.78
C ASP A 90 -4.39 -11.15 8.07
N SER A 91 -4.24 -10.00 8.73
CA SER A 91 -5.33 -9.07 9.00
C SER A 91 -5.76 -8.32 7.75
N SER A 92 -7.04 -7.93 7.68
CA SER A 92 -7.57 -6.99 6.68
C SER A 92 -7.51 -5.52 7.13
N THR A 93 -7.01 -5.27 8.34
CA THR A 93 -6.88 -3.95 8.95
C THR A 93 -5.46 -3.69 9.43
N LEU A 94 -5.06 -2.41 9.44
CA LEU A 94 -3.78 -1.96 9.97
C LEU A 94 -4.00 -0.70 10.80
N PRO A 95 -3.52 -0.64 12.07
CA PRO A 95 -3.68 0.55 12.91
C PRO A 95 -3.15 1.82 12.23
N GLY A 96 -3.97 2.87 12.21
CA GLY A 96 -3.65 4.13 11.53
C GLY A 96 -4.06 4.18 10.06
N TYR A 97 -4.61 3.10 9.49
CA TYR A 97 -5.00 2.99 8.09
C TYR A 97 -6.47 2.60 7.98
N GLN A 98 -7.14 3.19 6.99
CA GLN A 98 -8.50 2.87 6.60
C GLN A 98 -8.54 2.64 5.10
N PHE A 99 -8.80 1.40 4.68
CA PHE A 99 -8.81 1.04 3.27
C PHE A 99 -10.16 1.33 2.62
N CYS A 100 -10.12 2.00 1.48
CA CYS A 100 -11.28 2.49 0.77
C CYS A 100 -11.24 2.07 -0.70
N THR A 101 -12.41 1.87 -1.29
CA THR A 101 -12.57 1.73 -2.74
C THR A 101 -12.21 3.03 -3.45
N SER A 102 -12.03 2.95 -4.77
CA SER A 102 -11.67 4.10 -5.61
C SER A 102 -12.72 5.21 -5.66
N ASP A 103 -13.99 4.92 -5.33
CA ASP A 103 -15.08 5.88 -5.18
C ASP A 103 -15.19 6.48 -3.76
N GLY A 104 -14.26 6.13 -2.86
CA GLY A 104 -14.17 6.71 -1.51
C GLY A 104 -14.98 5.99 -0.44
N ASN A 105 -15.58 4.84 -0.72
CA ASN A 105 -16.24 4.04 0.31
C ASN A 105 -15.20 3.29 1.15
N CYS A 106 -15.03 3.75 2.39
CA CYS A 106 -14.06 3.20 3.32
C CYS A 106 -14.65 2.08 4.17
N ARG A 107 -13.93 0.97 4.33
CA ARG A 107 -14.31 -0.03 5.34
C ARG A 107 -14.05 0.52 6.73
N ALA A 108 -14.92 0.19 7.67
CA ALA A 108 -14.65 0.44 9.08
C ALA A 108 -13.44 -0.42 9.51
N ALA A 109 -12.51 0.18 10.26
CA ALA A 109 -11.53 -0.59 10.99
C ALA A 109 -12.31 -1.46 12.00
N GLY A 110 -12.25 -2.78 11.82
CA GLY A 110 -12.84 -3.76 12.74
C GLY A 110 -12.14 -3.78 14.09
#